data_AF-A0A356MPL0-F1
#
_entry.id   AF-A0A356MPL0-F1
#
_cell.length_a   1.000
_cell.length_b   1.000
_cell.length_c   1.000
_cell.angle_alpha   90.00
_cell.angle_beta   90.00
_cell.angle_gamma   90.00
#
_symmetry.space_group_name_H-M   'P 1'
#
loop_
_entity.id
_entity.type
_entity.pdbx_description
1 polymer ?
#
loop_
_entity_poly.entity_id
_entity_poly.type
_entity_poly.pdbx_seq_one_letter_code
_entity_poly.pdbx_strand_id
1 'polypeptide(L)'
;MKRAIILFALFVPFFASAQLQSPNPEAGETFVQKIVGPFTDITNDTGGPGQSYDLTYLDNPDWDAESFNYSLVSVASTPNGKSFAGADVAIQTTGQQTYYSYGASLEYHGGVENNLVVAYSDTEEYFPFPFDIGASSEDTFAGEYGAAGITVYRTGNVTAECLSSGTLGLPGPVYYEDVYRIQMAEVLVDSTFLGTYEI
;
A
#
# COMPACT_ATOMS: atom_id res chain seq x y z
N MET A 1 3.58 29.17 -64.20
CA MET A 1 2.84 28.38 -63.18
C MET A 1 3.79 27.38 -62.53
N LYS A 2 4.28 27.65 -61.32
CA LYS A 2 4.85 26.64 -60.42
C LYS A 2 4.52 27.07 -58.99
N ARG A 3 3.47 26.48 -58.43
CA ARG A 3 3.22 26.48 -56.99
C ARG A 3 3.93 25.26 -56.44
N ALA A 4 4.79 25.43 -55.44
CA ALA A 4 5.28 24.33 -54.63
C ALA A 4 5.22 24.79 -53.17
N ILE A 5 4.57 23.94 -52.39
CA ILE A 5 4.00 24.17 -51.07
C ILE A 5 5.11 24.09 -50.02
N ILE A 6 5.22 25.12 -49.18
CA ILE A 6 6.07 25.07 -47.98
C ILE A 6 5.33 24.23 -46.95
N LEU A 7 5.86 23.04 -46.65
CA LEU A 7 5.36 22.16 -45.60
C LEU A 7 5.82 22.71 -44.24
N PHE A 8 4.91 23.28 -43.47
CA PHE A 8 5.18 23.65 -42.07
C PHE A 8 5.05 22.38 -41.22
N ALA A 9 6.18 21.85 -40.74
CA ALA A 9 6.17 20.77 -39.75
C ALA A 9 5.72 21.35 -38.39
N LEU A 10 4.50 21.03 -37.97
CA LEU A 10 4.00 21.27 -36.62
C LEU A 10 4.80 20.38 -35.66
N PHE A 11 5.75 20.97 -34.94
CA PHE A 11 6.31 20.38 -33.73
C PHE A 11 5.25 20.48 -32.64
N VAL A 12 4.57 19.37 -32.34
CA VAL A 12 3.76 19.25 -31.12
C VAL A 12 4.75 18.99 -29.98
N PRO A 13 4.88 19.87 -28.98
CA PRO A 13 5.68 19.57 -27.81
C PRO A 13 5.01 18.41 -27.06
N PHE A 14 5.72 17.28 -26.99
CA PHE A 14 5.37 16.18 -26.11
C PHE A 14 5.68 16.65 -24.68
N PHE A 15 4.66 17.13 -23.97
CA PHE A 15 4.77 17.36 -22.53
C PHE A 15 4.69 15.98 -21.86
N ALA A 16 5.85 15.34 -21.68
CA ALA A 16 5.95 14.25 -20.72
C ALA A 16 5.91 14.88 -19.32
N SER A 17 4.74 14.86 -18.68
CA SER A 17 4.65 15.11 -17.24
C SER A 17 5.29 13.91 -16.53
N ALA A 18 6.30 14.16 -15.69
CA ALA A 18 6.77 13.14 -14.76
C ALA A 18 5.61 12.80 -13.81
N GLN A 19 5.08 11.58 -13.90
CA GLN A 19 4.09 11.09 -12.97
C GLN A 19 4.83 10.64 -11.71
N LEU A 20 4.33 11.00 -10.53
CA LEU A 20 4.83 10.45 -9.28
C LEU A 20 4.63 8.93 -9.34
N GLN A 21 5.70 8.17 -9.12
CA GLN A 21 5.65 6.73 -8.97
C GLN A 21 6.26 6.39 -7.61
N SER A 22 5.83 5.28 -7.02
CA SER A 22 6.52 4.78 -5.85
C SER A 22 7.93 4.34 -6.23
N PRO A 23 8.97 4.70 -5.47
CA PRO A 23 10.26 4.03 -5.62
C PRO A 23 10.10 2.56 -5.23
N ASN A 24 10.56 1.64 -6.07
CA ASN A 24 10.54 0.22 -5.74
C ASN A 24 11.59 -0.04 -4.64
N PRO A 25 11.18 -0.55 -3.47
CA PRO A 25 12.14 -0.91 -2.43
C PRO A 25 13.05 -2.04 -2.90
N GLU A 26 14.31 -2.01 -2.50
CA GLU A 26 15.28 -3.02 -2.89
C GLU A 26 15.34 -4.17 -1.87
N ALA A 27 15.51 -5.41 -2.37
CA ALA A 27 15.76 -6.55 -1.51
C ALA A 27 17.07 -6.35 -0.72
N GLY A 28 17.03 -6.60 0.58
CA GLY A 28 18.14 -6.37 1.52
C GLY A 28 17.93 -5.15 2.42
N GLU A 29 16.97 -4.27 2.11
CA GLU A 29 16.57 -3.19 2.99
C GLU A 29 15.92 -3.72 4.28
N THR A 30 16.08 -2.98 5.37
CA THR A 30 15.46 -3.28 6.65
C THR A 30 14.86 -2.02 7.24
N PHE A 31 13.77 -2.18 7.99
CA PHE A 31 13.17 -1.09 8.75
C PHE A 31 12.67 -1.59 10.10
N VAL A 32 12.58 -0.67 11.05
CA VAL A 32 12.02 -0.92 12.38
C VAL A 32 10.68 -0.24 12.47
N GLN A 33 9.62 -1.02 12.70
CA GLN A 33 8.32 -0.48 13.07
C GLN A 33 8.27 -0.37 14.60
N LYS A 34 7.91 0.82 15.09
CA LYS A 34 7.54 1.02 16.49
C LYS A 34 6.03 1.08 16.57
N ILE A 35 5.44 0.19 17.37
CA ILE A 35 4.00 0.18 17.65
C ILE A 35 3.79 0.81 19.01
N VAL A 36 2.97 1.86 19.05
CA VAL A 36 2.54 2.52 20.28
C VAL A 36 1.06 2.26 20.50
N GLY A 37 0.60 2.37 21.74
CA GLY A 37 -0.83 2.28 22.06
C GLY A 37 -1.66 3.37 21.35
N PRO A 38 -3.00 3.33 21.51
CA PRO A 38 -3.89 4.30 20.89
C PRO A 38 -3.45 5.73 21.19
N PHE A 39 -3.38 6.56 20.15
CA PHE A 39 -3.04 7.97 20.25
C PHE A 39 -4.22 8.83 19.81
N THR A 40 -4.22 10.10 20.22
CA THR A 40 -5.26 11.06 19.85
C THR A 40 -5.27 11.27 18.33
N ASP A 41 -6.46 11.32 17.75
CA ASP A 41 -6.62 11.61 16.32
C ASP A 41 -5.94 12.92 15.91
N ILE A 42 -5.39 12.93 14.70
CA ILE A 42 -4.87 14.13 14.03
C ILE A 42 -6.08 15.03 13.69
N THR A 43 -6.36 15.99 14.57
CA THR A 43 -7.56 16.87 14.50
C THR A 43 -7.27 18.25 13.91
N ASN A 44 -6.00 18.57 13.68
CA ASN A 44 -5.56 19.86 13.16
C ASN A 44 -5.50 19.93 11.62
N ASP A 45 -5.82 18.84 10.94
CA ASP A 45 -5.92 18.81 9.49
C ASP A 45 -7.19 19.51 9.01
N THR A 46 -7.01 20.58 8.23
CA THR A 46 -8.09 21.39 7.66
C THR A 46 -8.36 21.07 6.18
N GLY A 47 -7.68 20.07 5.62
CA GLY A 47 -7.68 19.73 4.20
C GLY A 47 -6.71 20.59 3.39
N GLY A 48 -6.30 20.10 2.21
CA GLY A 48 -5.41 20.89 1.34
C GLY A 48 -3.92 20.82 1.72
N PRO A 49 -3.06 21.60 1.04
CA PRO A 49 -1.61 21.56 1.25
C PRO A 49 -1.14 22.37 2.47
N GLY A 50 0.06 22.03 2.97
CA GLY A 50 0.75 22.78 4.03
C GLY A 50 0.30 22.44 5.45
N GLN A 51 -0.30 21.26 5.65
CA GLN A 51 -0.69 20.78 6.97
C GLN A 51 0.54 20.36 7.80
N SER A 52 0.37 20.26 9.11
CA SER A 52 1.41 19.78 10.03
C SER A 52 0.88 18.61 10.84
N TYR A 53 1.52 17.46 10.71
CA TYR A 53 1.17 16.23 11.43
C TYR A 53 2.25 15.97 12.47
N ASP A 54 2.05 16.48 13.68
CA ASP A 54 3.02 16.32 14.76
C ASP A 54 2.73 15.07 15.60
N LEU A 55 3.48 14.01 15.34
CA LEU A 55 3.50 12.78 16.13
C LEU A 55 4.79 12.66 16.97
N THR A 56 5.58 13.74 17.11
CA THR A 56 6.84 13.71 17.86
C THR A 56 6.63 13.39 19.35
N TYR A 57 5.44 13.70 19.87
CA TYR A 57 5.05 13.40 21.25
C TYR A 57 4.89 11.89 21.53
N LEU A 58 4.80 11.05 20.48
CA LEU A 58 4.76 9.59 20.63
C LEU A 58 6.13 9.01 21.08
N ASP A 59 7.18 9.82 21.14
CA ASP A 59 8.45 9.48 21.79
C ASP A 59 8.32 9.54 23.31
N ASN A 60 7.46 8.68 23.86
CA ASN A 60 7.26 8.57 25.29
C ASN A 60 7.93 7.29 25.81
N PRO A 61 9.02 7.39 26.59
CA PRO A 61 9.73 6.24 27.13
C PRO A 61 8.88 5.40 28.09
N ASP A 62 7.76 5.93 28.58
CA ASP A 62 6.85 5.25 29.51
C ASP A 62 5.71 4.49 28.80
N TRP A 63 5.62 4.54 27.47
CA TRP A 63 4.49 3.97 26.70
C TRP A 63 4.72 2.54 26.18
N ASP A 64 5.78 1.86 26.65
CA ASP A 64 6.11 0.47 26.29
C ASP A 64 5.99 0.18 24.78
N ALA A 65 6.58 1.04 23.94
CA ALA A 65 6.53 0.88 22.48
C ALA A 65 7.16 -0.46 22.06
N GLU A 66 6.38 -1.29 21.37
CA GLU A 66 6.87 -2.55 20.82
C GLU A 66 7.70 -2.27 19.55
N SER A 67 8.82 -2.96 19.40
CA SER A 67 9.71 -2.79 18.25
C SER A 67 9.79 -4.07 17.44
N PHE A 68 9.40 -3.98 16.17
CA PHE A 68 9.44 -5.08 15.21
C PHE A 68 10.43 -4.77 14.10
N ASN A 69 11.31 -5.73 13.84
CA ASN A 69 12.26 -5.64 12.73
C ASN A 69 11.64 -6.31 11.51
N TYR A 70 11.63 -5.58 10.40
CA TYR A 70 11.20 -6.08 9.10
C TYR A 70 12.37 -6.04 8.12
N SER A 71 12.40 -7.04 7.25
CA SER A 71 13.35 -7.11 6.14
C SER A 71 12.60 -7.22 4.83
N LEU A 72 13.02 -6.45 3.84
CA LEU A 72 12.57 -6.59 2.47
C LEU A 72 13.45 -7.62 1.78
N VAL A 73 12.84 -8.63 1.18
CA VAL A 73 13.54 -9.71 0.49
C VAL A 73 12.94 -9.91 -0.89
N SER A 74 13.72 -10.48 -1.80
CA SER A 74 13.21 -10.82 -3.12
C SER A 74 12.12 -11.88 -3.01
N VAL A 75 11.05 -11.78 -3.81
CA VAL A 75 9.98 -12.79 -3.86
C VAL A 75 10.54 -14.18 -4.17
N ALA A 76 11.53 -14.27 -5.07
CA ALA A 76 12.19 -15.51 -5.43
C ALA A 76 12.98 -16.18 -4.28
N SER A 77 13.36 -15.41 -3.25
CA SER A 77 14.06 -15.95 -2.08
C SER A 77 13.13 -16.56 -1.04
N THR A 78 11.80 -16.35 -1.15
CA THR A 78 10.85 -16.90 -0.20
C THR A 78 10.35 -18.29 -0.63
N PRO A 79 9.96 -19.17 0.32
CA PRO A 79 9.43 -20.48 -0.02
C PRO A 79 8.13 -20.45 -0.83
N ASN A 80 7.29 -19.42 -0.61
CA ASN A 80 5.95 -19.32 -1.18
C ASN A 80 5.85 -18.26 -2.29
N GLY A 81 6.94 -17.61 -2.70
CA GLY A 81 6.90 -16.49 -3.64
C GLY A 81 6.26 -16.82 -5.00
N LYS A 82 6.28 -18.09 -5.40
CA LYS A 82 5.59 -18.55 -6.63
C LYS A 82 4.07 -18.43 -6.57
N SER A 83 3.48 -18.36 -5.38
CA SER A 83 2.03 -18.20 -5.19
C SER A 83 1.56 -16.76 -5.36
N PHE A 84 2.49 -15.79 -5.35
CA PHE A 84 2.20 -14.35 -5.38
C PHE A 84 2.68 -13.76 -6.71
N ALA A 85 1.97 -14.08 -7.79
CA ALA A 85 2.34 -13.64 -9.12
C ALA A 85 2.15 -12.12 -9.27
N GLY A 86 3.19 -11.43 -9.75
CA GLY A 86 3.16 -9.97 -9.93
C GLY A 86 3.78 -9.18 -8.77
N ALA A 87 4.03 -9.81 -7.62
CA ALA A 87 4.75 -9.15 -6.53
C ALA A 87 6.23 -8.92 -6.88
N ASP A 88 6.75 -7.75 -6.51
CA ASP A 88 8.13 -7.33 -6.71
C ASP A 88 9.01 -7.66 -5.50
N VAL A 89 8.44 -7.53 -4.30
CA VAL A 89 9.16 -7.69 -3.02
C VAL A 89 8.29 -8.41 -2.00
N ALA A 90 8.93 -9.08 -1.05
CA ALA A 90 8.28 -9.60 0.14
C ALA A 90 8.81 -8.87 1.39
N ILE A 91 7.90 -8.42 2.25
CA ILE A 91 8.23 -7.95 3.59
C ILE A 91 8.18 -9.16 4.52
N GLN A 92 9.28 -9.43 5.21
CA GLN A 92 9.45 -10.59 6.07
C GLN A 92 9.65 -10.17 7.52
N THR A 93 8.94 -10.86 8.41
CA THR A 93 9.16 -10.86 9.86
C THR A 93 9.10 -12.29 10.40
N THR A 94 9.22 -12.47 11.71
CA THR A 94 9.11 -13.79 12.34
C THR A 94 7.69 -14.33 12.19
N GLY A 95 7.52 -15.40 11.42
CA GLY A 95 6.23 -16.09 11.27
C GLY A 95 5.27 -15.50 10.22
N GLN A 96 5.61 -14.36 9.60
CA GLN A 96 4.79 -13.70 8.58
C GLN A 96 5.63 -13.20 7.40
N GLN A 97 5.08 -13.34 6.19
CA GLN A 97 5.60 -12.77 4.95
C GLN A 97 4.45 -12.16 4.15
N THR A 98 4.56 -10.90 3.77
CA THR A 98 3.57 -10.19 2.95
C THR A 98 4.19 -9.76 1.63
N TYR A 99 3.43 -9.80 0.54
CA TYR A 99 3.94 -9.64 -0.83
C TYR A 99 3.32 -8.40 -1.48
N TYR A 100 4.17 -7.58 -2.11
CA TYR A 100 3.76 -6.29 -2.67
C TYR A 100 4.37 -6.06 -4.04
N SER A 101 3.67 -5.30 -4.86
CA SER A 101 4.21 -4.63 -6.06
C SER A 101 4.18 -3.12 -5.87
N TYR A 102 5.08 -2.46 -6.59
CA TYR A 102 5.22 -1.01 -6.57
C TYR A 102 5.19 -0.49 -8.00
N GLY A 103 4.39 0.55 -8.24
CA GLY A 103 4.32 1.16 -9.56
C GLY A 103 3.37 2.34 -9.62
N ALA A 104 2.24 2.15 -10.30
CA ALA A 104 1.17 3.14 -10.36
C ALA A 104 0.38 3.25 -9.04
N SER A 105 0.53 2.26 -8.16
CA SER A 105 0.00 2.23 -6.80
C SER A 105 0.91 1.35 -5.92
N LEU A 106 0.58 1.26 -4.63
CA LEU A 106 1.04 0.17 -3.77
C LEU A 106 -0.04 -0.91 -3.79
N GLU A 107 0.30 -2.10 -4.29
CA GLU A 107 -0.63 -3.23 -4.32
C GLU A 107 -0.18 -4.33 -3.36
N TYR A 108 -1.13 -4.91 -2.65
CA TYR A 108 -0.95 -6.05 -1.76
C TYR A 108 -1.45 -7.33 -2.42
N HIS A 109 -0.55 -8.31 -2.55
CA HIS A 109 -0.79 -9.58 -3.22
C HIS A 109 -1.26 -10.69 -2.26
N GLY A 110 -1.32 -10.37 -0.97
CA GLY A 110 -1.58 -11.32 0.10
C GLY A 110 -0.31 -11.69 0.89
N GLY A 111 -0.42 -12.74 1.69
CA GLY A 111 0.62 -13.11 2.63
C GLY A 111 0.60 -14.55 3.09
N VAL A 112 1.63 -14.89 3.85
CA VAL A 112 1.77 -16.15 4.55
C VAL A 112 1.93 -15.86 6.03
N GLU A 113 1.07 -16.45 6.85
CA GLU A 113 1.17 -16.37 8.31
C GLU A 113 1.03 -17.77 8.90
N ASN A 114 2.01 -18.22 9.69
CA ASN A 114 1.98 -19.54 10.33
C ASN A 114 1.63 -20.72 9.39
N ASN A 115 2.17 -20.69 8.16
CA ASN A 115 1.91 -21.61 7.04
C ASN A 115 0.54 -21.48 6.34
N LEU A 116 -0.35 -20.62 6.81
CA LEU A 116 -1.55 -20.25 6.06
C LEU A 116 -1.13 -19.35 4.90
N VAL A 117 -1.33 -19.81 3.66
CA VAL A 117 -1.03 -19.04 2.45
C VAL A 117 -2.33 -18.43 1.96
N VAL A 118 -2.41 -17.10 1.94
CA VAL A 118 -3.52 -16.34 1.38
C VAL A 118 -2.97 -15.51 0.22
N ALA A 119 -3.12 -16.02 -1.00
CA ALA A 119 -2.71 -15.32 -2.22
C ALA A 119 -3.95 -14.75 -2.91
N TYR A 120 -3.91 -13.45 -3.22
CA TYR A 120 -5.00 -12.79 -3.92
C TYR A 120 -4.91 -13.07 -5.41
N SER A 121 -6.03 -13.47 -6.01
CA SER A 121 -6.18 -13.60 -7.46
C SER A 121 -6.44 -12.25 -8.12
N ASP A 122 -6.98 -11.31 -7.34
CA ASP A 122 -7.20 -9.92 -7.66
C ASP A 122 -6.63 -9.09 -6.50
N THR A 123 -5.54 -8.38 -6.76
CA THR A 123 -4.70 -7.73 -5.75
C THR A 123 -5.39 -6.52 -5.14
N GLU A 124 -5.06 -6.20 -3.89
CA GLU A 124 -5.61 -5.04 -3.21
C GLU A 124 -4.79 -3.79 -3.52
N GLU A 125 -5.38 -2.81 -4.19
CA GLU A 125 -4.79 -1.50 -4.44
C GLU A 125 -5.16 -0.53 -3.29
N TYR A 126 -4.16 0.06 -2.62
CA TYR A 126 -4.42 1.01 -1.54
C TYR A 126 -4.83 2.40 -2.03
N PHE A 127 -3.98 3.04 -2.84
CA PHE A 127 -4.30 4.32 -3.47
C PHE A 127 -3.38 4.55 -4.68
N PRO A 128 -3.91 4.94 -5.85
CA PRO A 128 -3.12 5.18 -7.06
C PRO A 128 -2.37 6.52 -7.03
N PHE A 129 -1.12 6.52 -7.51
CA PHE A 129 -0.34 7.73 -7.72
C PHE A 129 -0.76 8.45 -9.02
N PRO A 130 -0.75 9.80 -9.04
CA PRO A 130 -0.36 10.71 -7.96
C PRO A 130 -1.48 10.92 -6.92
N PHE A 131 -1.09 11.35 -5.72
CA PHE A 131 -1.99 11.67 -4.62
C PHE A 131 -2.60 13.07 -4.77
N ASP A 132 -3.47 13.25 -5.75
CA ASP A 132 -4.16 14.52 -5.93
C ASP A 132 -5.11 14.78 -4.74
N ILE A 133 -4.95 15.92 -4.07
CA ILE A 133 -5.79 16.28 -2.92
C ILE A 133 -7.25 16.44 -3.36
N GLY A 134 -8.15 15.76 -2.65
CA GLY A 134 -9.58 15.64 -2.95
C GLY A 134 -9.93 14.52 -3.91
N ALA A 135 -8.94 13.78 -4.44
CA ALA A 135 -9.20 12.59 -5.24
C ALA A 135 -9.56 11.41 -4.33
N SER A 136 -10.48 10.58 -4.83
CA SER A 136 -10.86 9.32 -4.20
C SER A 136 -10.59 8.14 -5.14
N SER A 137 -10.29 6.99 -4.56
CA SER A 137 -10.15 5.71 -5.24
C SER A 137 -11.03 4.65 -4.57
N GLU A 138 -11.44 3.68 -5.37
CA GLU A 138 -12.14 2.49 -4.91
C GLU A 138 -11.55 1.29 -5.63
N ASP A 139 -11.22 0.26 -4.86
CA ASP A 139 -10.68 -1.01 -5.33
C ASP A 139 -11.49 -2.18 -4.78
N THR A 140 -11.53 -3.29 -5.51
CA THR A 140 -12.04 -4.56 -5.01
C THR A 140 -10.97 -5.61 -5.17
N PHE A 141 -10.80 -6.47 -4.17
CA PHE A 141 -9.81 -7.54 -4.20
C PHE A 141 -10.45 -8.87 -3.85
N ALA A 142 -9.82 -9.96 -4.28
CA ALA A 142 -10.35 -11.31 -4.07
C ALA A 142 -9.26 -12.37 -4.06
N GLY A 143 -9.53 -13.47 -3.36
CA GLY A 143 -8.69 -14.66 -3.38
C GLY A 143 -9.39 -15.87 -2.79
N GLU A 144 -8.76 -17.03 -2.94
CA GLU A 144 -9.18 -18.26 -2.28
C GLU A 144 -8.00 -18.87 -1.53
N TYR A 145 -8.28 -19.47 -0.38
CA TYR A 145 -7.25 -20.14 0.39
C TYR A 145 -7.81 -21.32 1.18
N GLY A 146 -6.94 -22.27 1.50
CA GLY A 146 -7.27 -23.42 2.33
C GLY A 146 -6.96 -23.14 3.80
N ALA A 147 -7.94 -23.31 4.68
CA ALA A 147 -7.76 -23.25 6.13
C ALA A 147 -8.35 -24.50 6.79
N ALA A 148 -7.51 -25.26 7.52
CA ALA A 148 -7.93 -26.49 8.21
C ALA A 148 -8.70 -27.51 7.32
N GLY A 149 -8.34 -27.60 6.03
CA GLY A 149 -9.00 -28.51 5.07
C GLY A 149 -10.29 -27.98 4.45
N ILE A 150 -10.65 -26.72 4.73
CA ILE A 150 -11.82 -26.04 4.19
C ILE A 150 -11.35 -24.96 3.20
N THR A 151 -12.02 -24.83 2.07
CA THR A 151 -11.82 -23.70 1.14
C THR A 151 -12.54 -22.47 1.69
N VAL A 152 -11.80 -21.37 1.80
CA VAL A 152 -12.31 -20.04 2.14
C VAL A 152 -12.20 -19.15 0.90
N TYR A 153 -13.27 -18.42 0.62
CA TYR A 153 -13.31 -17.38 -0.40
C TYR A 153 -13.28 -16.02 0.28
N ARG A 154 -12.29 -15.22 -0.07
CA ARG A 154 -12.12 -13.86 0.40
C ARG A 154 -12.50 -12.88 -0.70
N THR A 155 -13.26 -11.87 -0.31
CA THR A 155 -13.50 -10.67 -1.11
C THR A 155 -13.34 -9.46 -0.23
N GLY A 156 -12.87 -8.35 -0.78
CA GLY A 156 -12.89 -7.09 -0.09
C GLY A 156 -12.99 -5.89 -1.00
N ASN A 157 -13.11 -4.74 -0.37
CA ASN A 157 -13.21 -3.44 -1.01
C ASN A 157 -12.43 -2.42 -0.19
N VAL A 158 -11.63 -1.62 -0.89
CA VAL A 158 -10.92 -0.48 -0.32
C VAL A 158 -11.54 0.78 -0.90
N THR A 159 -11.86 1.73 -0.03
CA THR A 159 -12.18 3.11 -0.43
C THR A 159 -11.18 4.03 0.21
N ALA A 160 -10.65 4.98 -0.56
CA ALA A 160 -9.65 5.89 -0.06
C ALA A 160 -9.77 7.29 -0.64
N GLU A 161 -9.39 8.31 0.14
CA GLU A 161 -9.42 9.72 -0.23
C GLU A 161 -8.15 10.42 0.21
N CYS A 162 -7.50 11.16 -0.70
CA CYS A 162 -6.38 12.02 -0.33
C CYS A 162 -6.91 13.35 0.20
N LEU A 163 -6.71 13.62 1.49
CA LEU A 163 -7.33 14.78 2.15
C LEU A 163 -6.44 16.03 2.06
N SER A 164 -5.13 15.85 2.11
CA SER A 164 -4.20 16.93 2.41
C SER A 164 -2.74 16.51 2.20
N SER A 165 -1.86 17.50 2.15
CA SER A 165 -0.40 17.30 2.14
C SER A 165 0.30 18.23 3.12
N GLY A 166 1.49 17.87 3.58
CA GLY A 166 2.17 18.64 4.62
C GLY A 166 3.47 18.02 5.13
N THR A 167 3.81 18.38 6.38
CA THR A 167 4.99 17.90 7.09
C THR A 167 4.58 16.89 8.17
N LEU A 168 5.24 15.74 8.23
CA LEU A 168 5.06 14.71 9.27
C LEU A 168 6.26 14.71 10.21
N GLY A 169 6.03 15.03 11.49
CA GLY A 169 6.99 14.83 12.56
C GLY A 169 6.78 13.48 13.24
N LEU A 170 7.81 12.64 13.27
CA LEU A 170 7.82 11.35 13.97
C LEU A 170 8.67 11.42 15.26
N PRO A 171 8.50 10.45 16.18
CA PRO A 171 9.40 10.26 17.32
C PRO A 171 10.89 10.27 16.92
N GLY A 172 11.77 10.84 17.75
CA GLY A 172 13.21 10.86 17.48
C GLY A 172 13.69 12.03 16.60
N PRO A 173 13.17 13.26 16.82
CA PRO A 173 13.24 14.42 15.91
C PRO A 173 13.31 14.16 14.39
N VAL A 174 12.51 13.24 13.86
CA VAL A 174 12.48 12.95 12.41
C VAL A 174 11.33 13.71 11.75
N TYR A 175 11.61 14.41 10.64
CA TYR A 175 10.61 15.17 9.89
C TYR A 175 10.65 14.75 8.42
N TYR A 176 9.47 14.48 7.86
CA TYR A 176 9.26 14.24 6.44
C TYR A 176 8.43 15.37 5.86
N GLU A 177 8.98 16.05 4.85
CA GLU A 177 8.25 17.03 4.06
C GLU A 177 7.50 16.34 2.90
N ASP A 178 6.56 17.06 2.30
CA ASP A 178 5.80 16.62 1.12
C ASP A 178 5.06 15.28 1.32
N VAL A 179 4.58 15.02 2.54
CA VAL A 179 3.77 13.83 2.84
C VAL A 179 2.30 14.07 2.50
N TYR A 180 1.59 13.00 2.12
CA TYR A 180 0.16 13.03 1.87
C TYR A 180 -0.59 12.28 2.97
N ARG A 181 -1.73 12.81 3.38
CA ARG A 181 -2.65 12.12 4.28
C ARG A 181 -3.77 11.51 3.46
N ILE A 182 -3.79 10.19 3.44
CA ILE A 182 -4.82 9.39 2.79
C ILE A 182 -5.68 8.78 3.88
N GLN A 183 -6.98 9.03 3.83
CA GLN A 183 -7.94 8.29 4.64
C GLN A 183 -8.41 7.09 3.84
N MET A 184 -8.36 5.91 4.45
CA MET A 184 -8.70 4.65 3.81
C MET A 184 -9.62 3.83 4.70
N ALA A 185 -10.58 3.14 4.08
CA ALA A 185 -11.45 2.16 4.71
C ALA A 185 -11.44 0.88 3.89
N GLU A 186 -11.06 -0.22 4.54
CA GLU A 186 -11.05 -1.58 3.98
C GLU A 186 -12.20 -2.38 4.60
N VAL A 187 -12.95 -3.10 3.76
CA VAL A 187 -13.90 -4.12 4.18
C VAL A 187 -13.47 -5.46 3.61
N LEU A 188 -13.18 -6.41 4.49
CA LEU A 188 -12.77 -7.76 4.13
C LEU A 188 -13.82 -8.77 4.60
N VAL A 189 -14.24 -9.67 3.71
CA VAL A 189 -15.24 -10.69 3.98
C VAL A 189 -14.69 -12.06 3.58
N ASP A 190 -14.66 -12.97 4.55
CA ASP A 190 -14.38 -14.39 4.33
C ASP A 190 -15.68 -15.19 4.35
N SER A 191 -15.82 -16.10 3.38
CA SER A 191 -16.96 -17.01 3.29
C SER A 191 -16.50 -18.43 3.00
N THR A 192 -17.30 -19.41 3.42
CA THR A 192 -17.01 -20.82 3.16
C THR A 192 -18.29 -21.63 3.02
N PHE A 193 -18.18 -22.82 2.43
CA PHE A 193 -19.26 -23.78 2.30
C PHE A 193 -18.98 -25.01 3.16
N LEU A 194 -19.81 -25.25 4.18
CA LEU A 194 -19.66 -26.38 5.12
C LEU A 194 -20.45 -27.63 4.72
N GLY A 195 -21.16 -27.61 3.59
CA GLY A 195 -22.01 -28.71 3.10
C GLY A 195 -23.47 -28.29 2.90
N THR A 196 -24.20 -29.12 2.15
CA THR A 196 -25.66 -29.07 2.06
C THR A 196 -26.27 -29.87 3.22
N TYR A 197 -27.17 -29.25 3.98
CA TYR A 197 -28.03 -29.96 4.92
C TYR A 197 -29.22 -30.55 4.15
N GLU A 198 -29.24 -31.87 3.95
CA GLU A 198 -30.41 -32.58 3.43
C GLU A 198 -31.29 -33.00 4.62
N ILE A 199 -32.59 -32.65 4.59
CA ILE A 199 -33.62 -33.09 5.55
C ILE A 199 -34.35 -34.31 4.98
#